data_AF-A0AAE2BQZ7-F1
#
_entry.id   AF-A0AAE2BQZ7-F1
#
_cell.length_a   1.000
_cell.length_b   1.000
_cell.length_c   1.000
_cell.angle_alpha   90.00
_cell.angle_beta   90.00
_cell.angle_gamma   90.00
#
_symmetry.space_group_name_H-M   'P 1'
#
loop_
_entity.id
_entity.type
_entity.pdbx_description
1 polymer ?
#
loop_
_entity_poly.entity_id
_entity_poly.type
_entity_poly.pdbx_seq_one_letter_code
_entity_poly.pdbx_strand_id
1 'polypeptide(L)'
;MIEPLGEVMLPMSLGSLPKRSTKMVKFLVVKAPLAYNIILGRPSLNFFRAIASTFHMKLKFPTSVGVGEAVGDELMARECYAKTLKRSREKLDEKAPM
;
A
#
# COMPACT_ATOMS: atom_id res chain seq x y z
N MET A 1 8.63 2.89 17.82
CA MET A 1 7.22 3.28 17.70
C MET A 1 7.10 4.18 16.47
N ILE A 2 6.09 4.01 15.62
CA ILE A 2 5.84 4.93 14.50
C ILE A 2 4.79 5.92 14.97
N GLU A 3 5.15 7.20 15.08
CA GLU A 3 4.24 8.25 15.48
C GLU A 3 3.66 8.96 14.25
N PRO A 4 2.34 9.23 14.24
CA PRO A 4 1.74 10.00 13.18
C PRO A 4 2.12 11.48 13.28
N LEU A 5 2.47 12.06 12.14
CA LEU A 5 2.65 13.50 11.98
C LEU A 5 1.31 14.24 11.80
N GLY A 6 0.26 13.52 11.42
CA GLY A 6 -1.06 14.08 11.21
C GLY A 6 -1.91 13.21 10.28
N GLU A 7 -3.02 13.76 9.84
CA GLU A 7 -3.96 13.09 8.94
C GLU A 7 -4.24 13.96 7.72
N VAL A 8 -4.45 13.33 6.56
CA VAL A 8 -4.77 14.02 5.31
C VAL A 8 -5.86 13.27 4.56
N MET A 9 -6.80 13.99 3.97
CA MET A 9 -7.78 13.42 3.04
C MET A 9 -7.28 13.58 1.61
N LEU A 10 -7.08 12.48 0.90
CA LEU A 10 -6.63 12.49 -0.48
C LEU A 10 -7.55 11.67 -1.39
N PRO A 11 -7.76 12.11 -2.65
CA PRO A 11 -8.42 11.29 -3.64
C PRO A 11 -7.52 10.12 -4.00
N MET A 12 -8.02 8.89 -3.81
CA MET A 12 -7.32 7.67 -4.17
C MET A 12 -8.08 6.95 -5.27
N SER A 13 -7.37 6.56 -6.33
CA SER A 13 -7.92 5.79 -7.45
C SER A 13 -7.40 4.35 -7.44
N LEU A 14 -8.31 3.39 -7.67
CA LEU A 14 -8.00 1.99 -7.93
C LEU A 14 -8.31 1.63 -9.38
N GLY A 15 -7.40 0.87 -9.99
CA GLY A 15 -7.49 0.40 -11.38
C GLY A 15 -7.36 1.50 -12.43
N SER A 16 -7.60 1.11 -13.67
CA SER A 16 -7.54 1.97 -14.86
C SER A 16 -8.93 2.17 -15.48
N LEU A 17 -9.06 3.19 -16.34
CA LEU A 17 -10.27 3.40 -17.11
C LEU A 17 -10.54 2.19 -18.04
N PRO A 18 -11.81 1.82 -18.28
CA PRO A 18 -13.03 2.46 -17.78
C PRO A 18 -13.44 2.03 -16.35
N LYS A 19 -12.79 1.03 -15.78
CA LYS A 19 -13.16 0.41 -14.49
C LYS A 19 -12.34 0.96 -13.32
N ARG A 20 -12.23 2.28 -13.26
CA ARG A 20 -11.53 3.00 -12.19
C ARG A 20 -12.52 3.36 -11.08
N SER A 21 -12.12 3.16 -9.82
CA SER A 21 -12.87 3.66 -8.66
C SER A 21 -12.04 4.70 -7.93
N THR A 22 -12.57 5.93 -7.80
CA THR A 22 -11.91 7.01 -7.07
C THR A 22 -12.73 7.38 -5.84
N LYS A 23 -12.10 7.39 -4.66
CA LYS A 23 -12.75 7.80 -3.41
C LYS A 23 -11.83 8.66 -2.55
N MET A 24 -12.41 9.51 -1.71
CA MET A 24 -11.66 10.24 -0.69
C MET A 24 -11.31 9.30 0.45
N VAL A 25 -10.01 9.12 0.70
CA VAL A 25 -9.50 8.26 1.77
C VAL A 25 -8.73 9.12 2.77
N LYS A 26 -8.97 8.88 4.06
CA LYS A 26 -8.22 9.49 5.15
C LYS A 26 -6.95 8.69 5.39
N PHE A 27 -5.79 9.33 5.24
CA PHE A 27 -4.48 8.74 5.47
C PHE A 27 -3.85 9.32 6.72
N LEU A 28 -3.16 8.46 7.46
CA LEU A 28 -2.25 8.85 8.52
C LEU A 28 -0.87 9.12 7.90
N VAL A 29 -0.34 10.32 8.10
CA VAL A 29 0.99 10.69 7.61
C VAL A 29 2.01 10.28 8.65
N VAL A 30 2.98 9.48 8.24
CA VAL A 30 4.06 9.01 9.12
C VAL A 30 5.41 9.29 8.47
N LYS A 31 6.37 9.79 9.24
CA LYS A 31 7.77 9.89 8.80
C LYS A 31 8.49 8.61 9.20
N ALA A 32 8.41 7.61 8.34
CA ALA A 32 8.99 6.30 8.60
C ALA A 32 9.91 5.86 7.46
N PRO A 33 11.01 5.15 7.77
CA PRO A 33 11.93 4.59 6.80
C PRO A 33 11.35 3.35 6.08
N LEU A 34 10.19 3.48 5.44
CA LEU A 34 9.50 2.39 4.75
C LEU A 34 9.89 2.34 3.27
N ALA A 35 9.84 1.14 2.67
CA ALA A 35 9.98 0.96 1.23
C ALA A 35 8.68 1.32 0.45
N TYR A 36 7.61 1.66 1.18
CA TYR A 36 6.29 1.93 0.64
C TYR A 36 5.88 3.37 0.95
N ASN A 37 5.28 4.03 -0.04
CA ASN A 37 4.73 5.39 0.13
C ASN A 37 3.33 5.39 0.75
N ILE A 38 2.55 4.33 0.53
CA ILE A 38 1.17 4.20 1.00
C ILE A 38 0.97 2.77 1.51
N ILE A 39 0.31 2.64 2.66
CA ILE A 39 -0.15 1.36 3.21
C ILE A 39 -1.66 1.42 3.32
N LEU A 40 -2.34 0.49 2.64
CA LEU A 40 -3.79 0.36 2.71
C LEU A 40 -4.15 -0.72 3.70
N GLY A 41 -4.70 -0.30 4.83
CA GLY A 41 -5.28 -1.23 5.79
C GLY A 41 -6.63 -1.77 5.35
N ARG A 42 -7.14 -2.71 6.16
CA ARG A 42 -8.51 -3.25 6.03
C ARG A 42 -9.60 -2.17 5.92
N PRO A 43 -9.56 -1.03 6.66
CA PRO A 43 -10.57 0.02 6.52
C PRO A 43 -10.68 0.56 5.09
N SER A 44 -9.55 0.91 4.46
CA SER A 44 -9.53 1.39 3.08
C SER A 44 -9.98 0.31 2.10
N LEU A 45 -9.51 -0.93 2.25
CA LEU A 45 -9.94 -2.05 1.40
C LEU A 45 -11.45 -2.29 1.49
N ASN A 46 -12.02 -2.30 2.70
CA ASN A 46 -13.46 -2.44 2.93
C ASN A 46 -14.25 -1.27 2.33
N PHE A 47 -13.70 -0.05 2.42
CA PHE A 47 -14.32 1.13 1.84
C PHE A 47 -14.43 1.03 0.32
N PHE A 48 -13.44 0.43 -0.35
CA PHE A 48 -13.52 0.09 -1.78
C PHE A 48 -14.28 -1.21 -2.07
N ARG A 49 -14.71 -1.96 -1.05
CA ARG A 49 -15.23 -3.34 -1.19
C ARG A 49 -14.26 -4.22 -1.99
N ALA A 50 -12.98 -4.01 -1.74
CA ALA A 50 -11.90 -4.62 -2.50
C ALA A 50 -11.54 -6.00 -1.93
N ILE A 51 -11.26 -6.94 -2.83
CA ILE A 51 -10.83 -8.30 -2.51
C ILE A 51 -9.43 -8.47 -3.07
N ALA A 52 -8.46 -8.73 -2.20
CA ALA A 52 -7.09 -9.00 -2.58
C ALA A 52 -6.89 -10.50 -2.81
N SER A 53 -6.28 -10.86 -3.93
CA SER A 53 -5.75 -12.19 -4.19
C SER A 53 -4.24 -12.10 -4.20
N THR A 54 -3.61 -12.63 -3.16
CA THR A 54 -2.14 -12.69 -3.04
C THR A 54 -1.54 -13.58 -4.11
N PHE A 55 -2.15 -14.74 -4.35
CA PHE A 55 -1.71 -15.70 -5.38
C PHE A 55 -1.63 -15.07 -6.77
N HIS A 56 -2.64 -14.29 -7.16
CA HIS A 56 -2.65 -13.65 -8.47
C HIS A 56 -2.07 -12.23 -8.47
N MET A 57 -1.60 -11.73 -7.31
CA MET A 57 -1.15 -10.35 -7.11
C MET A 57 -2.15 -9.32 -7.64
N LYS A 58 -3.43 -9.52 -7.34
CA LYS A 58 -4.55 -8.70 -7.87
C LYS A 58 -5.45 -8.18 -6.78
N LEU A 59 -5.99 -6.99 -6.98
CA LEU A 59 -7.03 -6.39 -6.16
C LEU A 59 -8.27 -6.14 -7.02
N LYS A 60 -9.37 -6.84 -6.74
CA LYS A 60 -10.65 -6.66 -7.42
C LYS A 60 -11.58 -5.79 -6.60
N PHE A 61 -12.38 -4.95 -7.24
CA PHE A 61 -13.32 -4.06 -6.56
C PHE A 61 -14.50 -3.72 -7.49
N PRO A 62 -15.69 -3.45 -6.94
CA PRO A 62 -16.83 -3.03 -7.75
C PRO A 62 -16.67 -1.61 -8.29
N THR A 63 -17.19 -1.39 -9.48
CA THR A 63 -17.34 -0.08 -10.15
C THR A 63 -18.74 0.01 -10.77
N SER A 64 -19.16 1.19 -11.20
CA SER A 64 -20.46 1.39 -11.86
C SER A 64 -20.59 0.61 -13.18
N VAL A 65 -19.48 0.22 -13.78
CA VAL A 65 -19.40 -0.50 -15.07
C VAL A 65 -18.94 -1.96 -14.91
N GLY A 66 -19.02 -2.52 -13.70
CA GLY A 66 -18.66 -3.90 -13.38
C GLY A 66 -17.45 -4.01 -12.44
N VAL A 67 -16.71 -5.12 -12.51
CA VAL A 67 -15.57 -5.38 -11.62
C VAL A 67 -14.28 -4.80 -12.20
N GLY A 68 -13.68 -3.85 -11.48
CA GLY A 68 -12.36 -3.32 -11.73
C GLY A 68 -11.27 -4.18 -11.10
N GLU A 69 -10.05 -4.05 -11.62
CA GLU A 69 -8.88 -4.78 -11.16
C GLU A 69 -7.67 -3.85 -11.10
N ALA A 70 -6.92 -3.93 -10.01
CA ALA A 70 -5.56 -3.39 -9.92
C ALA A 70 -4.59 -4.58 -9.86
N VAL A 71 -3.62 -4.58 -10.78
CA VAL A 71 -2.60 -5.63 -10.89
C VAL A 71 -1.34 -5.13 -10.19
N GLY A 72 -0.78 -5.97 -9.33
CA GLY A 72 0.51 -5.70 -8.70
C GLY A 72 1.65 -5.86 -9.70
N ASP A 73 2.67 -5.02 -9.56
CA ASP A 73 3.94 -5.17 -10.27
C ASP A 73 4.86 -6.07 -9.43
N GLU A 74 5.15 -7.25 -9.95
CA GLU A 74 5.97 -8.25 -9.25
C GLU A 74 7.42 -7.79 -9.07
N LEU A 75 8.01 -7.13 -10.07
CA LEU A 75 9.39 -6.66 -9.99
C LEU A 75 9.52 -5.59 -8.91
N MET A 76 8.63 -4.60 -8.94
CA MET A 76 8.55 -3.56 -7.91
C MET A 76 8.30 -4.15 -6.52
N ALA A 77 7.42 -5.16 -6.39
CA ALA A 77 7.15 -5.83 -5.12
C ALA A 77 8.39 -6.53 -4.56
N ARG A 78 9.14 -7.25 -5.41
CA ARG A 78 10.40 -7.91 -5.04
C ARG A 78 11.46 -6.90 -4.62
N GLU A 79 11.60 -5.80 -5.36
CA GLU A 79 12.53 -4.72 -4.99
C GLU A 79 12.17 -4.08 -3.65
N CYS A 80 10.90 -3.78 -3.41
CA CYS A 80 10.43 -3.23 -2.13
C CYS A 80 10.72 -4.19 -0.96
N TYR A 81 10.49 -5.49 -1.18
CA TYR A 81 10.80 -6.52 -0.19
C TYR A 81 12.30 -6.58 0.12
N ALA A 82 13.15 -6.63 -0.92
CA ALA A 82 14.60 -6.64 -0.76
C ALA A 82 15.13 -5.39 -0.05
N LYS A 83 14.61 -4.19 -0.40
CA LYS A 83 14.97 -2.92 0.27
C LYS A 83 14.57 -2.95 1.74
N THR A 84 13.40 -3.49 2.06
CA THR A 84 12.92 -3.61 3.45
C THR A 84 13.83 -4.52 4.28
N LEU A 85 14.23 -5.67 3.71
CA LEU A 85 15.14 -6.61 4.39
C LEU A 85 16.53 -6.01 4.61
N LYS A 86 17.15 -5.41 3.58
CA LYS A 86 18.46 -4.76 3.71
C LYS A 86 18.46 -3.72 4.83
N ARG A 87 17.42 -2.89 4.89
CA ARG A 87 17.30 -1.83 5.90
C ARG A 87 17.06 -2.37 7.31
N SER A 88 16.39 -3.52 7.44
CA SER A 88 16.26 -4.19 8.74
C SER A 88 17.60 -4.70 9.27
N ARG A 89 18.49 -5.13 8.36
CA ARG A 89 19.84 -5.59 8.68
C ARG A 89 20.76 -4.45 9.09
N GLU A 90 20.75 -3.33 8.35
CA GLU A 90 21.50 -2.11 8.72
C GLU A 90 21.12 -1.60 10.12
N LYS A 91 19.84 -1.65 10.49
CA LYS A 91 19.37 -1.27 11.84
C LYS A 91 19.78 -2.25 12.94
N LEU A 92 20.04 -3.52 12.60
CA LEU A 92 20.58 -4.51 13.53
C LEU A 92 22.09 -4.28 13.71
N ASP A 93 22.79 -3.95 12.63
CA ASP A 93 24.23 -3.67 12.64
C ASP A 93 24.55 -2.35 13.37
N GLU A 94 23.74 -1.29 13.22
CA GLU A 94 23.84 -0.04 14.01
C GLU A 94 23.57 -0.21 15.52
N LYS A 95 22.94 -1.33 15.92
CA LYS A 95 22.60 -1.63 17.33
C LYS A 95 23.55 -2.64 17.99
N ALA A 96 24.51 -3.19 17.26
CA ALA A 96 25.54 -4.05 17.85
C ALA A 96 26.54 -3.18 18.64
N PRO A 97 26.81 -3.48 19.93
CA PRO A 97 27.84 -2.77 20.68
C PRO A 97 29.22 -3.08 20.06
N MET A 98 30.07 -2.05 19.94
CA MET A 98 31.52 -2.23 19.78
C MET A 98 32.10 -2.98 20.97
#